data_AF-A0A6C0J353-F1
#
_entry.id   AF-A0A6C0J353-F1
#
_cell.length_a   1.000
_cell.length_b   1.000
_cell.length_c   1.000
_cell.angle_alpha   90.00
_cell.angle_beta   90.00
_cell.angle_gamma   90.00
#
_symmetry.space_group_name_H-M   'P 1'
#
loop_
_entity.id
_entity.type
_entity.pdbx_description
1 polymer ?
#
loop_
_entity_poly.entity_id
_entity_poly.type
_entity_poly.pdbx_seq_one_letter_code
_entity_poly.pdbx_strand_id
1 'polypeptide(L)'
;MSLNKYKCETEKVCRSKGWDRAPIDTVWLLLTEEVGELASAIRQYKKTYKKTNLKKERGTDVMMEMGDVFSYLFQLAHMLNVDLDKMWDEHKIKMVDKKYNLK
;
A
#
# COMPACT_ATOMS: atom_id res chain seq x y z
N MET A 1 -10.97 -6.60 13.98
CA MET A 1 -9.94 -5.53 13.91
C MET A 1 -10.39 -4.52 12.87
N SER A 2 -10.29 -3.23 13.17
CA SER A 2 -10.76 -2.13 12.31
C SER A 2 -9.58 -1.60 11.48
N LEU A 3 -9.81 -1.31 10.19
CA LEU A 3 -8.82 -0.69 9.30
C LEU A 3 -8.50 0.74 9.73
N ASN A 4 -9.48 1.43 10.33
CA ASN A 4 -9.25 2.75 10.91
C ASN A 4 -8.23 2.70 12.07
N LYS A 5 -8.08 1.58 12.78
CA LYS A 5 -7.03 1.42 13.79
C LYS A 5 -5.64 1.62 13.15
N TYR A 6 -5.36 0.92 12.05
CA TYR A 6 -4.08 1.02 11.36
C TYR A 6 -3.85 2.42 10.78
N LYS A 7 -4.89 3.04 10.23
CA LYS A 7 -4.86 4.46 9.82
C LYS A 7 -4.39 5.39 10.95
N CYS A 8 -4.98 5.24 12.13
CA CYS A 8 -4.62 6.05 13.30
C CYS A 8 -3.22 5.73 13.84
N GLU A 9 -2.77 4.47 13.78
CA GLU A 9 -1.41 4.10 14.17
C GLU A 9 -0.37 4.69 13.23
N THR A 10 -0.58 4.57 11.91
CA THR A 10 0.29 5.18 10.90
C THR A 10 0.34 6.69 11.05
N GLU A 11 -0.79 7.36 11.28
CA GLU A 11 -0.81 8.80 11.48
C GLU A 11 0.02 9.24 12.70
N LYS A 12 -0.09 8.54 13.83
CA LYS A 12 0.73 8.84 15.01
C LYS A 12 2.22 8.74 14.69
N VAL A 13 2.62 7.72 13.94
CA VAL A 13 4.01 7.57 13.48
C VAL A 13 4.41 8.74 12.58
N CYS A 14 3.60 9.09 11.58
CA CYS A 14 3.85 10.22 10.68
C CYS A 14 4.02 11.53 11.46
N ARG A 15 3.16 11.81 12.44
CA ARG A 15 3.27 13.00 13.31
C ARG A 15 4.54 12.99 14.14
N SER A 16 4.86 11.87 14.79
CA SER A 16 6.07 11.76 15.61
C SER A 16 7.37 12.00 14.82
N LYS A 17 7.36 11.66 13.53
CA LYS A 17 8.48 11.87 12.61
C LYS A 17 8.42 13.21 11.86
N GLY A 18 7.37 14.00 12.04
CA GLY A 18 7.15 15.28 11.35
C GLY A 18 6.79 15.16 9.86
N TRP A 19 6.31 13.99 9.43
CA TRP A 19 5.90 13.70 8.05
C TRP A 19 4.46 14.14 7.74
N ASP A 20 3.74 14.68 8.73
CA ASP A 20 2.37 15.18 8.60
C ASP A 20 2.27 16.53 7.89
N ARG A 21 3.41 17.15 7.55
CA ARG A 21 3.49 18.45 6.87
C ARG A 21 3.52 18.35 5.34
N ALA A 22 3.71 17.15 4.80
CA ALA A 22 3.75 16.95 3.36
C ALA A 22 2.36 17.18 2.74
N PRO A 23 2.25 17.87 1.59
CA PRO A 23 0.97 18.02 0.90
C PRO A 23 0.52 16.68 0.30
N ILE A 24 -0.78 16.56 0.02
CA ILE A 24 -1.40 15.33 -0.51
C ILE A 24 -0.71 14.88 -1.79
N ASP A 25 -0.36 15.80 -2.70
CA ASP A 25 0.30 15.47 -3.97
C ASP A 25 1.68 14.82 -3.76
N THR A 26 2.42 15.24 -2.73
CA THR A 26 3.71 14.63 -2.39
C THR A 26 3.52 13.22 -1.84
N VAL A 27 2.55 13.02 -0.94
CA VAL A 27 2.25 11.69 -0.39
C VAL A 27 1.74 10.75 -1.48
N TRP A 28 0.99 11.26 -2.46
CA TRP A 28 0.56 10.53 -3.64
C TRP A 28 1.73 10.11 -4.55
N LEU A 29 2.69 11.01 -4.76
CA LEU A 29 3.92 10.70 -5.49
C LEU A 29 4.68 9.55 -4.81
N LEU A 30 4.91 9.65 -3.50
CA LEU A 30 5.61 8.62 -2.72
C LEU A 30 4.87 7.27 -2.76
N LEU A 31 3.54 7.28 -2.63
CA LEU A 31 2.74 6.06 -2.82
C LEU A 31 3.02 5.40 -4.19
N THR A 32 3.13 6.20 -5.25
CA THR A 32 3.38 5.71 -6.60
C THR A 32 4.77 5.09 -6.73
N GLU A 33 5.77 5.65 -6.05
CA GLU A 33 7.11 5.09 -5.97
C GLU A 33 7.10 3.72 -5.28
N GLU A 34 6.47 3.59 -4.12
CA GLU A 34 6.37 2.30 -3.40
C GLU A 34 5.62 1.23 -4.20
N VAL A 35 4.60 1.62 -4.97
CA VAL A 35 3.93 0.68 -5.90
C VAL A 35 4.91 0.19 -6.97
N GLY A 36 5.82 1.04 -7.43
CA GLY A 36 6.88 0.68 -8.36
C GLY A 36 7.89 -0.30 -7.76
N GLU A 37 8.28 -0.08 -6.51
CA GLU A 37 9.18 -0.97 -5.74
C GLU A 37 8.52 -2.33 -5.49
N LEU A 38 7.27 -2.34 -5.02
CA LEU A 38 6.46 -3.55 -4.88
C LEU A 38 6.33 -4.32 -6.22
N ALA A 39 6.09 -3.62 -7.33
CA ALA A 39 6.05 -4.26 -8.64
C ALA A 39 7.40 -4.89 -9.02
N SER A 40 8.51 -4.24 -8.67
CA SER A 40 9.86 -4.79 -8.84
C SER A 40 10.06 -6.05 -8.00
N ALA A 41 9.60 -6.03 -6.74
CA ALA A 41 9.69 -7.15 -5.83
C ALA A 41 8.85 -8.34 -6.31
N ILE A 42 7.61 -8.12 -6.76
CA ILE A 42 6.76 -9.18 -7.32
C ILE A 42 7.39 -9.79 -8.58
N ARG A 43 7.99 -8.98 -9.47
CA ARG A 43 8.68 -9.49 -10.68
C ARG A 43 9.86 -10.40 -10.32
N GLN A 44 10.64 -10.01 -9.31
CA GLN A 44 11.76 -10.81 -8.81
C GLN A 44 11.25 -12.11 -8.15
N TYR A 45 10.19 -12.02 -7.33
CA TYR A 45 9.55 -13.17 -6.68
C TYR A 45 9.03 -14.19 -7.69
N LYS A 46 8.36 -13.74 -8.76
CA LYS A 46 7.82 -14.59 -9.83
C LYS A 46 8.89 -15.22 -10.73
N LYS A 47 10.18 -14.92 -10.53
CA LYS A 47 11.31 -15.43 -11.32
C LYS A 47 11.13 -15.28 -12.84
N THR A 48 10.42 -14.25 -13.30
CA THR A 48 10.19 -14.00 -14.74
C THR A 48 11.51 -13.85 -15.51
N TYR A 49 12.61 -13.51 -14.82
CA TYR A 49 13.98 -13.66 -15.31
C TYR A 49 14.86 -14.29 -14.22
N LYS A 50 15.31 -15.53 -14.41
CA LYS A 50 16.43 -16.08 -13.63
C LYS A 50 17.70 -15.31 -14.00
N LYS A 51 18.03 -14.25 -13.27
CA LYS A 51 19.39 -13.70 -13.30
C LYS A 51 20.31 -14.73 -12.65
N THR A 52 21.00 -15.50 -13.47
CA THR A 52 21.89 -16.62 -13.10
C THR A 52 23.12 -16.23 -12.27
N ASN A 53 23.29 -14.96 -11.87
CA ASN A 53 24.53 -14.45 -11.26
C ASN A 53 24.35 -13.45 -10.10
N LEU A 54 23.26 -13.50 -9.32
CA LEU A 54 23.14 -12.68 -8.10
C LEU A 54 23.63 -13.46 -6.86
N LYS A 55 24.86 -13.14 -6.44
CA LYS A 55 25.60 -13.73 -5.31
C LYS A 55 25.04 -13.41 -3.91
N LYS A 56 23.86 -12.80 -3.81
CA LYS A 56 23.07 -12.61 -2.59
C LYS A 56 21.62 -12.54 -3.01
N GLU A 57 20.78 -13.42 -2.46
CA GLU A 57 19.36 -13.11 -2.32
C GLU A 57 19.29 -11.89 -1.38
N ARG A 58 19.45 -10.68 -1.93
CA ARG A 58 18.97 -9.48 -1.24
C ARG A 58 17.48 -9.70 -1.15
N GLY A 59 17.01 -10.12 0.02
CA GLY A 59 15.64 -10.55 0.27
C GLY A 59 14.69 -9.60 -0.42
N THR A 60 14.10 -10.09 -1.50
CA THR A 60 13.01 -9.42 -2.18
C THR A 60 11.80 -9.59 -1.27
N ASP A 61 11.66 -8.70 -0.29
CA ASP A 61 10.64 -8.86 0.72
C ASP A 61 9.36 -8.17 0.28
N VAL A 62 8.58 -8.86 -0.56
CA VAL A 62 7.24 -8.42 -0.99
C VAL A 62 6.38 -8.00 0.21
N MET A 63 6.57 -8.61 1.39
CA MET A 63 5.85 -8.21 2.60
C MET A 63 6.21 -6.79 3.04
N MET A 64 7.49 -6.43 3.01
CA MET A 64 7.95 -5.09 3.38
C MET A 64 7.43 -4.03 2.40
N GLU A 65 7.58 -4.29 1.10
CA GLU A 65 7.10 -3.39 0.03
C GLU A 65 5.57 -3.22 0.08
N MET A 66 4.83 -4.30 0.40
CA MET A 66 3.40 -4.20 0.65
C MET A 66 3.10 -3.31 1.86
N GLY A 67 3.89 -3.44 2.93
CA GLY A 67 3.80 -2.61 4.11
C GLY A 67 3.99 -1.12 3.80
N ASP A 68 4.96 -0.78 2.96
CA ASP A 68 5.25 0.60 2.56
C ASP A 68 4.11 1.19 1.72
N VAL A 69 3.57 0.43 0.77
CA VAL A 69 2.34 0.81 0.03
C VAL A 69 1.16 1.04 0.98
N PHE A 70 0.94 0.15 1.94
CA PHE A 70 -0.13 0.31 2.94
C PHE A 70 0.08 1.55 3.81
N SER A 71 1.32 1.85 4.20
CA SER A 71 1.67 3.01 5.02
C SER A 71 1.22 4.31 4.34
N TYR A 72 1.59 4.52 3.07
CA TYR A 72 1.17 5.72 2.34
C TYR A 72 -0.34 5.74 2.06
N LEU A 73 -0.95 4.59 1.80
CA LEU A 73 -2.41 4.51 1.63
C LEU A 73 -3.16 4.90 2.91
N PHE A 74 -2.69 4.46 4.07
CA PHE A 74 -3.23 4.85 5.37
C PHE A 74 -3.01 6.34 5.66
N GLN A 75 -1.84 6.87 5.32
CA GLN A 75 -1.57 8.30 5.45
C GLN A 75 -2.53 9.13 4.60
N LEU A 76 -2.72 8.78 3.32
CA LEU A 76 -3.67 9.45 2.44
C LEU A 76 -5.11 9.33 2.94
N ALA A 77 -5.51 8.16 3.42
CA ALA A 77 -6.84 7.96 3.99
C ALA A 77 -7.06 8.87 5.21
N HIS A 78 -6.04 9.10 6.04
CA HIS A 78 -6.12 10.06 7.13
C HIS A 78 -6.24 11.50 6.60
N MET A 79 -5.37 11.90 5.68
CA MET A 79 -5.35 13.27 5.13
C MET A 79 -6.64 13.65 4.41
N LEU A 80 -7.27 12.69 3.72
CA LEU A 80 -8.54 12.86 3.00
C LEU A 80 -9.77 12.59 3.88
N ASN A 81 -9.57 12.32 5.18
CA ASN A 81 -10.63 11.98 6.13
C ASN A 81 -11.54 10.83 5.67
N VAL A 82 -10.94 9.80 5.06
CA VAL A 82 -11.63 8.60 4.61
C VAL A 82 -11.84 7.65 5.79
N ASP A 83 -13.07 7.20 5.98
CA ASP A 83 -13.41 6.10 6.88
C ASP A 83 -13.13 4.76 6.17
N LEU A 84 -12.08 4.07 6.59
CA LEU A 84 -11.62 2.84 5.95
C LEU A 84 -12.53 1.64 6.24
N ASP A 85 -13.17 1.58 7.41
CA ASP A 85 -14.09 0.49 7.73
C ASP A 85 -15.35 0.63 6.87
N LYS A 86 -15.91 1.84 6.79
CA LYS A 86 -17.05 2.13 5.91
C LYS A 86 -16.70 1.88 4.45
N MET A 87 -15.54 2.37 3.98
CA MET A 87 -15.05 2.11 2.63
C MET A 87 -14.97 0.61 2.33
N TRP A 88 -14.44 -0.18 3.27
CA TRP A 88 -14.28 -1.62 3.11
C TRP A 88 -15.63 -2.34 3.04
N ASP A 89 -16.59 -1.97 3.87
CA ASP A 89 -17.92 -2.59 3.87
C ASP A 89 -18.72 -2.23 2.61
N GLU A 90 -18.69 -0.96 2.18
CA GLU A 90 -19.29 -0.57 0.90
C GLU A 90 -18.63 -1.28 -0.30
N HIS A 91 -17.31 -1.47 -0.24
CA HIS A 91 -16.57 -2.17 -1.28
C HIS A 91 -16.94 -3.66 -1.36
N LYS A 92 -17.11 -4.34 -0.23
CA LYS A 92 -17.56 -5.75 -0.20
C LYS A 92 -18.92 -5.92 -0.86
N ILE A 93 -19.88 -5.05 -0.52
CA ILE A 93 -21.23 -5.08 -1.11
C ILE A 93 -21.12 -4.92 -2.63
N LYS A 94 -20.35 -3.92 -3.09
CA LYS A 94 -20.09 -3.73 -4.53
C LYS A 94 -19.44 -4.94 -5.21
N MET A 95 -18.56 -5.68 -4.53
CA MET A 95 -17.90 -6.86 -5.10
C MET A 95 -18.83 -8.07 -5.23
N VAL A 96 -19.78 -8.23 -4.31
CA VAL A 96 -20.80 -9.29 -4.37
C VAL A 96 -21.87 -8.97 -5.41
N ASP A 97 -22.30 -7.71 -5.47
CA ASP A 97 -23.40 -7.28 -6.35
C ASP A 97 -22.94 -7.05 -7.80
N LYS A 98 -21.66 -6.73 -8.02
CA LYS A 98 -21.10 -6.70 -9.37
C LYS A 98 -20.93 -8.13 -9.88
N LYS A 99 -21.88 -8.59 -10.69
CA LYS A 99 -21.64 -9.64 -11.67
C LYS A 99 -20.53 -9.16 -12.61
N TYR A 100 -19.30 -9.56 -12.33
CA TYR A 100 -18.23 -9.51 -13.32
C TYR A 100 -18.65 -10.43 -14.46
N ASN A 101 -19.24 -9.85 -15.50
CA ASN A 101 -19.35 -10.50 -16.79
C ASN A 101 -17.93 -10.67 -17.31
N LEU A 102 -17.25 -11.72 -16.86
CA LEU A 102 -16.03 -12.22 -17.45
C LEU A 102 -16.40 -12.61 -18.90
N LYS A 103 -16.14 -11.70 -19.83
CA LYS A 103 -16.11 -11.98 -21.26
C LYS A 103 -14.73 -12.52 -21.64
#